data_AF-A0A353ZWD3-F1
#
_entry.id   AF-A0A353ZWD3-F1
#
_cell.length_a   1.000
_cell.length_b   1.000
_cell.length_c   1.000
_cell.angle_alpha   90.00
_cell.angle_beta   90.00
_cell.angle_gamma   90.00
#
_symmetry.space_group_name_H-M   'P 1'
#
loop_
_entity.id
_entity.type
_entity.pdbx_description
1 polymer ?
#
loop_
_entity_poly.entity_id
_entity_poly.type
_entity_poly.pdbx_seq_one_letter_code
_entity_poly.pdbx_strand_id
1 'polypeptide(L)' 'EASIHISNVALVDPSTKKPTRVGFRTETVERDGVKREVRVRVAKSSGKDI' A
#
# COMPACT_ATOMS: atom_id res chain seq x y z
N GLU A 1 -24.47 0.82 9.66
CA GLU A 1 -23.71 1.83 8.88
C GLU A 1 -24.34 2.00 7.50
N ALA A 2 -24.29 3.22 6.94
CA ALA A 2 -24.72 3.49 5.58
C ALA A 2 -23.56 3.21 4.60
N SER A 3 -23.87 2.84 3.36
CA SER A 3 -22.86 2.63 2.33
C SER A 3 -22.15 3.94 2.01
N ILE A 4 -20.81 3.89 1.98
CA ILE A 4 -19.99 5.01 1.53
C ILE A 4 -19.35 4.62 0.20
N HIS A 5 -19.29 5.57 -0.74
CA HIS A 5 -18.67 5.32 -2.03
C HIS A 5 -17.15 5.28 -1.90
N ILE A 6 -16.51 4.31 -2.56
CA ILE A 6 -15.07 4.05 -2.43
C ILE A 6 -14.18 5.22 -2.88
N SER A 7 -14.68 6.13 -3.72
CA SER A 7 -13.94 7.34 -4.11
C SER A 7 -13.81 8.38 -2.99
N ASN A 8 -14.66 8.30 -1.96
CA ASN A 8 -14.71 9.27 -0.86
C ASN A 8 -13.86 8.83 0.34
N VAL A 9 -13.09 7.73 0.19
CA VAL A 9 -12.20 7.20 1.22
C VAL A 9 -10.77 7.15 0.71
N ALA A 10 -9.83 7.36 1.62
CA ALA A 10 -8.39 7.33 1.34
C ALA A 10 -7.68 6.46 2.38
N LEU A 11 -6.58 5.82 1.98
CA LEU A 11 -5.71 5.08 2.88
C LEU A 11 -4.86 6.06 3.70
N VAL A 12 -4.82 5.84 5.00
CA VAL A 12 -4.01 6.64 5.92
C VAL A 12 -2.59 6.08 5.93
N ASP A 13 -1.60 6.94 5.69
CA ASP A 13 -0.21 6.54 5.77
C ASP A 13 0.21 6.30 7.22
N PRO A 14 0.80 5.13 7.55
CA PRO A 14 1.19 4.78 8.90
C PRO A 14 2.24 5.73 9.50
N SER A 15 3.03 6.43 8.68
CA SER A 15 4.03 7.37 9.19
C SER A 15 3.46 8.74 9.53
N THR A 16 2.70 9.32 8.60
CA THR A 16 2.29 10.72 8.69
C THR A 16 0.85 10.89 9.18
N LYS A 17 0.11 9.78 9.31
CA LYS A 17 -1.33 9.74 9.65
C LYS A 17 -2.20 10.63 8.75
N LYS A 18 -1.67 11.05 7.61
CA LYS A 18 -2.38 11.82 6.59
C LYS A 18 -2.95 10.87 5.54
N PRO A 19 -4.03 11.26 4.83
CA PRO A 19 -4.55 10.50 3.70
C PRO A 19 -3.56 10.55 2.54
N THR A 20 -3.27 9.40 1.92
CA THR A 20 -2.23 9.29 0.89
C THR A 20 -2.68 8.41 -0.26
N ARG A 21 -2.12 8.68 -1.45
CA ARG A 21 -2.36 7.86 -2.64
C ARG A 21 -1.40 6.68 -2.66
N VAL A 22 -1.90 5.54 -3.11
CA VAL A 22 -1.12 4.31 -3.24
C VAL A 22 -0.31 4.30 -4.54
N GLY A 23 0.94 3.86 -4.44
CA GLY A 23 1.79 3.41 -5.55
C GLY A 23 2.06 1.91 -5.44
N PHE A 24 2.66 1.32 -6.47
CA PHE A 24 3.04 -0.09 -6.47
C PHE A 24 4.56 -0.21 -6.62
N ARG A 25 5.18 -1.04 -5.79
CA ARG A 25 6.57 -1.46 -5.93
C ARG A 25 6.62 -2.98 -6.05
N THR A 26 7.50 -3.49 -6.90
CA THR A 26 7.79 -4.92 -7.01
C THR A 26 8.96 -5.25 -6.09
N GLU A 27 8.75 -6.16 -5.15
CA GLU A 27 9.80 -6.70 -4.29
C GLU A 27 9.98 -8.19 -4.58
N THR A 28 11.23 -8.61 -4.73
CA THR A 28 11.57 -10.02 -4.89
C THR A 28 11.71 -10.63 -3.50
N VAL A 29 10.70 -11.34 -3.05
CA VAL A 29 10.71 -12.01 -1.75
C VAL A 29 11.04 -13.48 -1.97
N GLU A 30 12.04 -13.97 -1.26
CA GLU A 30 12.43 -15.39 -1.30
C GLU A 30 11.63 -16.13 -0.23
N ARG A 31 10.71 -17.00 -0.66
CA ARG A 31 9.92 -17.84 0.24
C ARG A 31 10.13 -19.28 -0.17
N ASP A 32 10.62 -20.10 0.77
CA ASP A 32 10.84 -21.54 0.58
C ASP A 32 11.73 -21.89 -0.64
N GLY A 33 12.81 -21.12 -0.84
CA GLY A 33 13.80 -21.37 -1.90
C GLY A 33 13.37 -20.96 -3.32
N VAL A 34 12.17 -20.40 -3.48
CA VAL A 34 11.66 -19.89 -4.77
C VAL A 34 11.50 -18.37 -4.70
N LYS A 35 12.15 -17.66 -5.63
CA LYS A 35 12.01 -16.21 -5.77
C LYS A 35 10.66 -15.89 -6.41
N ARG A 36 9.82 -15.15 -5.70
CA ARG A 36 8.57 -14.59 -6.23
C ARG A 36 8.62 -13.08 -6.22
N GLU A 37 8.19 -12.48 -7.32
CA GLU A 37 7.93 -11.04 -7.39
C GLU A 37 6.56 -10.75 -6.77
N VAL A 38 6.56 -10.01 -5.66
CA VAL A 38 5.35 -9.57 -4.99
C VAL A 38 5.16 -8.08 -5.25
N ARG A 39 3.94 -7.69 -5.63
CA ARG A 39 3.57 -6.28 -5.76
C ARG A 39 3.10 -5.76 -4.41
N VAL A 40 3.92 -4.96 -3.77
CA VAL A 40 3.61 -4.29 -2.50
C VAL A 40 3.03 -2.91 -2.79
N ARG A 41 2.02 -2.53 -2.00
CA ARG A 41 1.42 -1.19 -2.05
C ARG A 41 2.27 -0.27 -1.18
N VAL A 42 2.58 0.91 -1.70
CA VAL A 42 3.43 1.89 -1.03
C VAL A 42 2.69 3.22 -0.94
N ALA A 43 2.77 3.90 0.19
CA ALA A 43 2.28 5.27 0.34
C ALA A 43 3.15 6.22 -0.51
N LYS A 44 2.57 6.91 -1.51
CA LYS A 44 3.34 7.82 -2.39
C LYS A 44 3.98 8.99 -1.65
N SER A 45 3.47 9.37 -0.48
CA SER A 45 3.97 10.51 0.30
C SER A 45 5.16 10.18 1.18
N SER A 46 5.21 8.97 1.75
CA SER A 46 6.21 8.57 2.75
C SER A 46 7.12 7.44 2.28
N GLY A 47 6.79 6.79 1.16
CA GLY A 47 7.52 5.63 0.66
C GLY A 47 7.41 4.40 1.55
N LYS A 48 6.56 4.43 2.58
CA LYS A 48 6.32 3.28 3.47
C LYS A 48 5.28 2.34 2.91
N ASP A 49 5.43 1.08 3.25
CA ASP A 49 4.52 0.02 2.81
C ASP A 49 3.13 0.17 3.47
N ILE A 50 2.09 -0.11 2.69
CA ILE A 50 0.67 -0.11 3.07
C ILE A 50 0.13 -1.55 3.10
#